data_AF-A0A9X2Q1J9-F1
#
_entry.id   AF-A0A9X2Q1J9-F1
#
_cell.length_a   1.000
_cell.length_b   1.000
_cell.length_c   1.000
_cell.angle_alpha   90.00
_cell.angle_beta   90.00
_cell.angle_gamma   90.00
#
_symmetry.space_group_name_H-M   'P 1'
#
loop_
_entity.id
_entity.type
_entity.pdbx_description
1 polymer ?
#
loop_
_entity_poly.entity_id
_entity_poly.type
_entity_poly.pdbx_seq_one_letter_code
_entity_poly.pdbx_strand_id
1 'polypeptide(L)'
;MSKNQEESHSTEGPEEETVIESADIGPYPRPMPEGLFDEMPTVSVVFSDGSEEDLFQFYPDEIDFSEEELIGLTREEVSELRRKKDREYLQS
;
A
#
# COMPACT_ATOMS: atom_id res chain seq x y z
N MET A 1 33.85 26.17 -22.27
CA MET A 1 32.86 25.20 -22.77
C MET A 1 32.10 24.70 -21.53
N SER A 2 31.04 25.35 -21.06
CA SER A 2 29.65 25.34 -21.58
C SER A 2 29.16 23.95 -21.98
N LYS A 3 28.37 23.34 -21.08
CA LYS A 3 26.96 23.04 -21.35
C LYS A 3 26.22 22.81 -20.01
N ASN A 4 25.35 23.76 -19.68
CA ASN A 4 24.13 23.52 -18.91
C ASN A 4 23.39 22.33 -19.51
N GLN A 5 22.81 21.50 -18.65
CA GLN A 5 21.42 21.11 -18.84
C GLN A 5 20.69 21.46 -17.54
N GLU A 6 19.73 22.35 -17.73
CA GLU A 6 18.75 22.84 -16.79
C GLU A 6 17.43 22.33 -17.36
N GLU A 7 16.71 21.54 -16.58
CA GLU A 7 15.28 21.23 -16.70
C GLU A 7 14.91 20.57 -15.36
N SER A 8 13.82 20.82 -14.66
CA SER A 8 12.92 21.96 -14.47
C SER A 8 11.79 21.40 -13.59
N HIS A 9 11.37 22.16 -12.57
CA HIS A 9 10.12 21.99 -11.79
C HIS A 9 10.04 20.78 -10.85
N SER A 10 9.58 20.87 -9.60
CA SER A 10 8.79 21.92 -8.93
C SER A 10 9.14 22.01 -7.45
N THR A 11 8.96 23.20 -6.90
CA THR A 11 8.82 23.45 -5.47
C THR A 11 7.58 22.70 -4.96
N GLU A 12 7.73 21.81 -4.00
CA GLU A 12 6.61 21.38 -3.17
C GLU A 12 6.87 21.93 -1.77
N GLY A 13 5.86 22.61 -1.22
CA GLY A 13 5.83 23.08 0.16
C GLY A 13 5.76 21.87 1.09
N PRO A 14 5.36 22.02 2.37
CA PRO A 14 5.02 20.82 3.14
C PRO A 14 3.83 20.16 2.43
N GLU A 15 4.07 19.09 1.68
CA GLU A 15 3.05 18.12 1.33
C GLU A 15 2.29 17.78 2.62
N GLU A 16 1.03 18.22 2.71
CA GLU A 16 0.16 17.78 3.79
C GLU A 16 0.11 16.26 3.67
N GLU A 17 0.71 15.54 4.62
CA GLU A 17 0.81 14.08 4.58
C GLU A 17 -0.60 13.51 4.40
N THR A 18 -0.89 13.02 3.18
CA THR A 18 -2.21 12.52 2.82
C THR A 18 -2.41 11.19 3.51
N VAL A 19 -3.44 11.13 4.35
CA VAL A 19 -3.79 9.91 5.08
C VAL A 19 -4.89 9.15 4.35
N ILE A 20 -5.01 7.86 4.60
CA ILE A 20 -6.05 7.02 4.02
C ILE A 20 -7.40 7.32 4.69
N GLU A 21 -8.43 7.58 3.89
CA GLU A 21 -9.81 7.77 4.36
C GLU A 21 -10.66 6.50 4.22
N SER A 22 -10.37 5.67 3.22
CA SER A 22 -11.02 4.37 3.02
C SER A 22 -10.09 3.39 2.32
N ALA A 23 -10.29 2.09 2.57
CA ALA A 23 -9.51 1.04 1.94
C ALA A 23 -10.39 -0.16 1.57
N ASP A 24 -10.13 -0.74 0.41
CA ASP A 24 -10.73 -2.00 -0.04
C ASP A 24 -9.65 -3.09 -0.07
N ILE A 25 -10.02 -4.26 0.43
CA ILE A 25 -9.17 -5.46 0.38
C ILE A 25 -9.73 -6.36 -0.71
N GLY A 26 -8.94 -6.56 -1.76
CA GLY A 26 -9.30 -7.39 -2.90
C GLY A 26 -9.66 -8.83 -2.53
N PRO A 27 -10.23 -9.58 -3.49
CA PRO A 27 -10.73 -10.93 -3.24
C PRO A 27 -9.63 -11.88 -2.77
N TYR A 28 -10.01 -12.80 -1.88
CA TYR A 28 -9.13 -13.85 -1.42
C TYR A 28 -9.10 -15.02 -2.43
N PRO A 29 -7.92 -15.59 -2.72
CA PRO A 29 -7.81 -16.75 -3.58
C PRO A 29 -8.54 -17.95 -2.98
N ARG A 30 -9.06 -18.83 -3.84
CA ARG A 30 -9.67 -20.09 -3.39
C ARG A 30 -8.62 -21.02 -2.78
N PRO A 31 -9.05 -22.00 -1.95
CA PRO A 31 -8.13 -23.02 -1.44
C PRO A 31 -7.44 -23.79 -2.56
N MET A 32 -6.21 -24.26 -2.28
CA MET A 32 -5.48 -25.12 -3.20
C MET A 32 -6.21 -26.47 -3.38
N PRO A 33 -6.24 -27.03 -4.61
CA PRO A 33 -5.55 -26.55 -5.82
C PRO A 33 -6.36 -25.58 -6.69
N GLU A 34 -7.61 -25.27 -6.33
CA GLU A 34 -8.54 -24.51 -7.19
C GLU A 34 -8.11 -23.06 -7.40
N GLY A 35 -7.48 -22.45 -6.39
CA GLY A 35 -6.98 -21.07 -6.44
C GLY A 35 -5.52 -20.91 -6.87
N LEU A 36 -4.90 -21.93 -7.48
CA LEU A 36 -3.48 -21.88 -7.87
C LEU A 36 -3.14 -20.70 -8.81
N PHE A 37 -4.12 -20.22 -9.58
CA PHE A 37 -3.99 -19.09 -10.51
C PHE A 37 -4.89 -17.91 -10.14
N ASP A 38 -5.51 -17.94 -8.95
CA ASP A 38 -6.28 -16.80 -8.46
C ASP A 38 -5.30 -15.68 -8.06
N GLU A 39 -5.72 -14.43 -8.25
CA GLU A 39 -4.95 -13.26 -7.83
C GLU A 39 -4.87 -13.18 -6.29
N MET A 40 -3.78 -12.61 -5.78
CA MET A 40 -3.66 -12.35 -4.35
C MET A 40 -4.44 -11.08 -3.98
N PRO A 41 -4.91 -10.95 -2.72
CA PRO A 41 -5.58 -9.73 -2.28
C PRO A 41 -4.67 -8.51 -2.47
N THR A 42 -5.22 -7.47 -3.09
CA THR A 42 -4.59 -6.15 -3.23
C THR A 42 -5.23 -5.18 -2.25
N VAL A 43 -4.42 -4.33 -1.63
CA VAL A 43 -4.89 -3.21 -0.80
C VAL A 43 -5.02 -1.98 -1.69
N SER A 44 -6.25 -1.54 -1.94
CA SER A 44 -6.57 -0.33 -2.71
C SER A 44 -7.11 0.74 -1.76
N VAL A 45 -6.61 1.97 -1.85
CA VAL A 45 -6.94 3.04 -0.89
C VAL A 45 -7.39 4.32 -1.58
N VAL A 46 -8.19 5.11 -0.85
CA VAL A 46 -8.48 6.50 -1.17
C VAL A 46 -7.85 7.37 -0.09
N PHE A 47 -7.01 8.32 -0.50
CA PHE A 47 -6.37 9.29 0.38
C PHE A 47 -7.26 10.52 0.60
N SER A 48 -6.97 11.29 1.65
CA SER A 48 -7.71 12.49 2.05
C SER A 48 -7.68 13.64 1.02
N ASP A 49 -6.77 13.59 0.06
CA ASP A 49 -6.73 14.51 -1.07
C ASP A 49 -7.62 14.06 -2.26
N GLY A 50 -8.28 12.90 -2.13
CA GLY A 50 -9.10 12.27 -3.14
C GLY A 50 -8.32 11.44 -4.16
N SER A 51 -7.01 11.25 -3.98
CA SER A 51 -6.23 10.34 -4.82
C SER A 51 -6.50 8.88 -4.47
N GLU A 52 -6.45 8.00 -5.48
CA GLU A 52 -6.66 6.56 -5.33
C GLU A 52 -5.39 5.81 -5.72
N GLU A 53 -5.04 4.77 -4.95
CA GLU A 53 -3.85 3.97 -5.24
C GLU A 53 -3.98 2.50 -4.80
N ASP A 54 -3.46 1.59 -5.63
CA ASP A 54 -3.18 0.20 -5.24
C ASP A 54 -1.80 0.14 -4.56
N LEU A 55 -1.78 -0.06 -3.24
CA LEU A 55 -0.55 0.01 -2.46
C LEU A 55 0.32 -1.24 -2.60
N PHE A 56 -0.25 -2.43 -2.38
CA PHE A 56 0.46 -3.71 -2.47
C PHE A 56 -0.49 -4.92 -2.48
N GLN A 57 0.07 -6.06 -2.90
CA GLN A 57 -0.52 -7.39 -2.69
C GLN A 57 0.11 -8.07 -1.47
N PHE A 58 -0.61 -8.98 -0.83
CA PHE A 58 -0.13 -9.79 0.30
C PHE A 58 -0.59 -11.24 0.20
N TYR A 59 0.10 -12.15 0.90
CA TYR A 59 -0.29 -13.55 0.99
C TYR A 59 -1.21 -13.75 2.21
N PRO A 60 -2.48 -14.14 2.02
CA PRO A 60 -3.48 -14.17 3.09
C PRO A 60 -3.29 -15.29 4.12
N ASP A 61 -2.43 -16.26 3.83
CA ASP A 61 -1.99 -17.28 4.77
C ASP A 61 -0.84 -16.81 5.68
N GLU A 62 -0.13 -15.74 5.28
CA GLU A 62 1.00 -15.18 6.04
C GLU A 62 0.55 -14.00 6.90
N ILE A 63 -0.17 -13.05 6.30
CA ILE A 63 -0.62 -11.81 6.95
C ILE A 63 -2.01 -11.42 6.45
N ASP A 64 -2.75 -10.67 7.27
CA ASP A 64 -4.06 -10.11 6.93
C ASP A 64 -4.07 -8.59 7.11
N PHE A 65 -5.05 -7.92 6.51
CA PHE A 65 -5.31 -6.50 6.71
C PHE A 65 -6.82 -6.26 6.79
N SER A 66 -7.20 -5.27 7.58
CA SER A 66 -8.54 -4.70 7.65
C SER A 66 -8.54 -3.25 7.18
N GLU A 67 -9.70 -2.69 6.83
CA GLU A 67 -9.80 -1.27 6.52
C GLU A 67 -9.48 -0.40 7.75
N GLU A 68 -9.96 -0.80 8.92
CA GLU A 68 -9.85 -0.02 10.17
C GLU A 68 -8.41 0.22 10.64
N GLU A 69 -7.48 -0.69 10.32
CA GLU A 69 -6.06 -0.52 10.65
C GLU A 69 -5.31 0.39 9.65
N LEU A 70 -5.91 0.66 8.48
CA LEU A 70 -5.32 1.47 7.42
C LEU A 70 -5.80 2.92 7.47
N ILE A 71 -7.04 3.16 7.90
CA ILE A 71 -7.61 4.50 8.00
C ILE A 71 -6.75 5.38 8.91
N GLY A 72 -6.43 6.58 8.44
CA GLY A 72 -5.64 7.59 9.14
C GLY A 72 -4.13 7.37 9.03
N LEU A 73 -3.67 6.31 8.38
CA LEU A 73 -2.25 6.09 8.09
C LEU A 73 -1.84 6.76 6.78
N THR A 74 -0.58 7.21 6.73
CA THR A 74 0.07 7.60 5.48
C THR A 74 0.52 6.37 4.68
N ARG A 75 0.93 6.60 3.43
CA ARG A 75 1.54 5.56 2.59
C ARG A 75 2.74 4.89 3.25
N GLU A 76 3.62 5.68 3.87
CA GLU A 76 4.83 5.20 4.54
C GLU A 76 4.46 4.35 5.76
N GLU A 77 3.49 4.80 6.56
CA GLU A 77 3.04 4.08 7.75
C GLU A 77 2.40 2.73 7.39
N VAL A 78 1.60 2.67 6.34
CA VAL A 78 1.04 1.41 5.82
C VAL A 78 2.15 0.48 5.31
N SER A 79 3.18 1.02 4.65
CA SER A 79 4.34 0.23 4.25
C SER A 79 5.12 -0.33 5.45
N GLU A 80 5.26 0.43 6.53
CA GLU A 80 5.91 -0.03 7.77
C GLU A 80 5.04 -1.07 8.51
N LEU A 81 3.72 -0.89 8.53
CA LEU A 81 2.78 -1.85 9.09
C LEU A 81 2.89 -3.21 8.39
N ARG A 82 2.93 -3.22 7.05
CA ARG A 82 3.15 -4.45 6.27
C ARG A 82 4.46 -5.14 6.66
N ARG A 83 5.57 -4.39 6.65
CA ARG A 83 6.90 -4.92 7.02
C ARG A 83 6.92 -5.48 8.44
N LYS A 84 6.18 -4.86 9.36
CA LYS A 84 6.05 -5.35 10.74
C LYS A 84 5.32 -6.69 10.77
N LYS A 85 4.15 -6.80 10.11
CA LYS A 85 3.36 -8.03 10.04
C LYS A 85 4.14 -9.18 9.39
N ASP A 86 4.82 -8.91 8.26
CA ASP A 86 5.69 -9.89 7.58
C ASP A 86 6.75 -10.44 8.55
N ARG A 87 7.43 -9.55 9.28
CA ARG A 87 8.46 -9.95 10.24
C ARG A 87 7.88 -10.75 11.41
N GLU A 88 6.72 -10.37 11.93
CA GLU A 88 6.05 -11.08 13.02
C GLU A 88 5.66 -12.51 12.58
N TYR A 89 5.15 -12.69 11.36
CA TYR A 89 4.87 -14.01 10.80
C TYR A 89 6.12 -14.87 10.68
N LEU A 90 7.23 -14.34 10.13
CA LEU A 90 8.49 -15.07 9.98
C LEU A 90 9.18 -15.45 11.30
N GLN A 91 8.83 -14.79 12.40
CA GLN A 91 9.38 -15.05 13.73
C GLN A 91 8.51 -15.99 14.59
N SER A 92 7.33 -16.37 14.09
CA SER A 92 6.33 -17.18 14.80
C SER A 92 6.55 -18.69 14.68
#